data_AF-A0A1H7XB77-F1
#
_entry.id   AF-A0A1H7XB77-F1
#
_cell.length_a   1.000
_cell.length_b   1.000
_cell.length_c   1.000
_cell.angle_alpha   90.00
_cell.angle_beta   90.00
_cell.angle_gamma   90.00
#
_symmetry.space_group_name_H-M   'P 1'
#
loop_
_entity.id
_entity.type
_entity.pdbx_description
1 polymer ?
#
loop_
_entity_poly.entity_id
_entity_poly.type
_entity_poly.pdbx_seq_one_letter_code
_entity_poly.pdbx_strand_id
1 'polypeptide(L)'
;MKNLLMLEELGQFCLAIFLFSQLQYSWWLFPLCLLLPDVSMIGYLISPKIGAWVYNFFHHKLFAVVVLILGFYLKIQVVEFIGIILFAHSAMDRIFGYGLKFNDHSKHTHLGWAGKKNDI
;
A
#
# COMPACT_ATOMS: atom_id res chain seq x y z
N MET A 1 15.04 -12.74 -10.33
CA MET A 1 13.70 -12.66 -9.69
C MET A 1 13.45 -11.31 -9.02
N LYS A 2 14.35 -10.79 -8.17
CA LYS A 2 14.19 -9.48 -7.50
C LYS A 2 13.81 -8.32 -8.44
N ASN A 3 14.55 -8.13 -9.53
CA ASN A 3 14.27 -7.04 -10.49
C ASN A 3 12.92 -7.22 -11.21
N LEU A 4 12.48 -8.47 -11.43
CA LEU A 4 11.20 -8.75 -12.07
C LEU A 4 10.04 -8.37 -11.15
N LEU A 5 10.11 -8.77 -9.87
CA LEU A 5 9.13 -8.36 -8.85
C LEU A 5 9.12 -6.84 -8.67
N MET A 6 10.29 -6.19 -8.69
CA MET A 6 10.36 -4.73 -8.64
C MET A 6 9.67 -4.07 -9.83
N LEU A 7 9.81 -4.62 -11.04
CA LEU A 7 9.12 -4.12 -12.24
C LEU A 7 7.60 -4.36 -12.17
N GLU A 8 7.15 -5.48 -11.59
CA GLU A 8 5.72 -5.72 -11.35
C GLU A 8 5.12 -4.67 -10.42
N GLU A 9 5.79 -4.37 -9.30
CA GLU A 9 5.33 -3.34 -8.35
C GLU A 9 5.41 -1.94 -8.96
N LEU A 10 6.45 -1.63 -9.74
CA LEU A 10 6.56 -0.37 -10.48
C LEU A 10 5.42 -0.22 -11.49
N GLY A 11 5.10 -1.28 -12.23
CA GLY A 11 3.97 -1.29 -13.16
C GLY A 11 2.63 -1.03 -12.45
N GLN A 12 2.42 -1.63 -11.27
CA GLN A 12 1.23 -1.40 -10.45
C GLN A 12 1.17 0.05 -9.93
N PHE A 13 2.30 0.61 -9.50
CA PHE A 13 2.36 2.00 -9.07
C PHE A 13 2.06 2.98 -10.22
N CYS A 14 2.65 2.76 -11.40
CA CYS A 14 2.35 3.53 -12.61
C CYS A 14 0.88 3.42 -13.03
N LEU A 15 0.29 2.22 -12.92
CA LEU A 15 -1.15 2.03 -13.15
C LEU A 15 -1.98 2.86 -12.17
N ALA A 16 -1.60 2.91 -10.89
CA ALA A 16 -2.31 3.72 -9.90
C ALA A 16 -2.25 5.22 -10.21
N ILE A 17 -1.09 5.73 -10.66
CA ILE A 17 -0.94 7.12 -11.13
C ILE A 17 -1.83 7.38 -12.35
N PHE A 18 -1.86 6.46 -13.31
CA PHE A 18 -2.73 6.56 -14.49
C PHE A 18 -4.21 6.58 -14.11
N LEU A 19 -4.65 5.73 -13.18
CA LEU A 19 -6.03 5.72 -12.69
C LEU A 19 -6.38 7.01 -11.95
N PHE A 20 -5.46 7.51 -11.10
CA PHE A 20 -5.65 8.79 -10.40
C PHE A 20 -5.81 9.96 -11.38
N SER A 21 -5.08 9.97 -12.51
CA SER A 21 -5.18 11.04 -13.50
C SER A 21 -6.53 11.10 -14.22
N GLN A 22 -7.36 10.05 -14.10
CA GLN A 22 -8.74 10.05 -14.60
C GLN A 22 -9.73 10.72 -13.62
N LEU A 23 -9.32 10.95 -12.37
CA LEU A 23 -10.16 11.58 -11.36
C LEU A 23 -10.04 13.12 -11.42
N GLN A 24 -11.10 13.80 -11.02
CA GLN A 24 -11.19 15.27 -11.00
C GLN A 24 -10.67 15.83 -9.66
N TYR A 25 -9.50 15.36 -9.22
CA TYR A 25 -8.84 15.81 -7.99
C TYR A 25 -7.58 16.61 -8.31
N SER A 26 -7.21 17.51 -7.40
CA SER A 26 -5.93 18.22 -7.51
C SER A 26 -4.76 17.25 -7.33
N TRP A 27 -3.76 17.35 -8.20
CA TRP A 27 -2.62 16.42 -8.22
C TRP A 27 -1.82 16.32 -6.92
N TRP A 28 -1.78 17.39 -6.10
CA TRP A 28 -1.09 17.37 -4.81
C TRP A 28 -1.74 16.44 -3.78
N LEU A 29 -3.01 16.09 -3.96
CA LEU A 29 -3.71 15.14 -3.08
C LEU A 29 -3.12 13.73 -3.21
N PHE A 30 -2.60 13.35 -4.38
CA PHE A 30 -1.99 12.04 -4.56
C PHE A 30 -0.77 11.84 -3.64
N PRO A 31 0.32 12.63 -3.73
CA PRO A 31 1.48 12.43 -2.86
C PRO A 31 1.16 12.73 -1.38
N LEU A 32 0.23 13.64 -1.08
CA LEU A 32 -0.18 13.87 0.30
C LEU A 32 -0.87 12.63 0.91
N CYS A 33 -1.88 12.10 0.22
CA CYS A 33 -2.65 10.97 0.71
C CYS A 33 -1.91 9.65 0.57
N LEU A 34 -0.89 9.59 -0.29
CA LEU A 34 -0.06 8.40 -0.48
C LEU A 34 0.52 7.90 0.85
N LEU A 35 0.89 8.80 1.77
CA LEU A 35 1.47 8.44 3.09
C LEU A 35 0.42 8.17 4.18
N LEU A 36 -0.87 8.42 3.93
CA LEU A 36 -1.91 8.22 4.95
C LEU A 36 -2.07 6.77 5.43
N PRO A 37 -1.93 5.73 4.57
CA PRO A 37 -2.01 4.35 5.03
C PRO A 37 -0.99 4.02 6.12
N ASP A 38 0.16 4.69 6.20
CA ASP A 38 1.17 4.46 7.24
C ASP A 38 0.73 4.90 8.64
N VAL A 39 -0.30 5.74 8.76
CA VAL A 39 -0.93 6.06 10.06
C VAL A 39 -1.42 4.79 10.76
N SER A 40 -1.74 3.74 9.99
CA SER A 40 -2.08 2.40 10.52
C SER A 40 -1.01 1.80 11.44
N MET A 41 0.24 2.27 11.37
CA MET A 41 1.32 1.85 12.28
C MET A 41 1.06 2.23 13.74
N ILE A 42 0.13 3.14 14.02
CA ILE A 42 -0.27 3.49 15.40
C ILE A 42 -0.73 2.27 16.21
N GLY A 43 -1.23 1.22 15.56
CA GLY A 43 -1.61 -0.04 16.22
C GLY A 43 -0.45 -0.72 16.97
N TYR A 44 0.80 -0.46 16.56
CA TYR A 44 1.99 -0.97 17.25
C TYR A 44 2.21 -0.34 18.63
N LEU A 45 1.55 0.78 18.96
CA LEU A 45 1.55 1.34 20.32
C LEU A 45 0.81 0.44 21.32
N ILE A 46 -0.10 -0.42 20.84
CA ILE A 46 -0.87 -1.34 21.68
C ILE A 46 -0.15 -2.69 21.78
N SER A 47 0.16 -3.31 20.63
CA SER A 47 0.95 -4.56 20.57
C SER A 47 1.45 -4.85 19.15
N PRO A 48 2.51 -5.68 18.99
CA PRO A 48 2.96 -6.14 17.68
C PRO A 48 1.87 -6.81 16.84
N LYS A 49 1.00 -7.60 17.47
CA LYS A 49 -0.10 -8.30 16.79
C LYS A 49 -1.16 -7.33 16.27
N ILE A 50 -1.61 -6.38 17.09
CA ILE A 50 -2.61 -5.38 16.67
C ILE A 50 -2.02 -4.47 15.59
N GLY A 51 -0.77 -4.03 15.77
CA GLY A 51 -0.05 -3.24 14.77
C GLY A 51 0.06 -3.96 13.43
N ALA A 52 0.44 -5.24 13.42
CA ALA A 52 0.54 -6.03 12.19
C ALA A 52 -0.82 -6.18 11.49
N TRP A 53 -1.90 -6.47 12.22
CA TRP A 53 -3.23 -6.58 11.65
C TRP A 53 -3.73 -5.28 11.02
N VAL A 54 -3.65 -4.17 11.77
CA VAL A 54 -4.13 -2.86 11.29
C VAL A 54 -3.28 -2.39 10.11
N TYR A 55 -1.96 -2.51 10.19
CA TYR A 55 -1.07 -2.20 9.07
C TYR A 55 -1.39 -3.04 7.84
N ASN A 56 -1.46 -4.36 7.99
CA ASN A 56 -1.68 -5.27 6.86
C ASN A 56 -3.01 -4.99 6.16
N PHE A 57 -4.07 -4.63 6.89
CA PHE A 57 -5.36 -4.28 6.31
C PHE A 57 -5.26 -3.14 5.29
N PHE A 58 -4.61 -2.03 5.68
CA PHE A 58 -4.43 -0.87 4.78
C PHE A 58 -3.35 -1.10 3.71
N HIS A 59 -2.49 -2.09 3.88
CA HIS A 59 -1.43 -2.45 2.91
C HIS A 59 -1.78 -3.71 2.09
N HIS A 60 -3.01 -4.22 2.17
CA HIS A 60 -3.43 -5.40 1.44
C HIS A 60 -3.95 -5.02 0.04
N LYS A 61 -3.25 -5.41 -1.03
CA LYS A 61 -3.61 -5.04 -2.41
C LYS A 61 -5.01 -5.52 -2.82
N LEU A 62 -5.43 -6.72 -2.39
CA LEU A 62 -6.81 -7.18 -2.67
C LEU A 62 -7.87 -6.26 -2.05
N PHE A 63 -7.64 -5.78 -0.82
CA PHE A 63 -8.57 -4.86 -0.17
C PHE A 63 -8.64 -3.55 -0.94
N ALA A 64 -7.48 -2.99 -1.34
CA ALA A 64 -7.41 -1.81 -2.17
C ALA A 64 -8.18 -1.96 -3.50
N VAL A 65 -8.01 -3.10 -4.19
CA VAL A 65 -8.72 -3.42 -5.44
C VAL A 65 -10.24 -3.55 -5.22
N VAL A 66 -10.68 -4.20 -4.14
CA VAL A 66 -12.11 -4.30 -3.80
C VAL A 66 -12.70 -2.91 -3.56
N VAL A 67 -12.02 -2.05 -2.80
CA VAL A 67 -12.46 -0.67 -2.55
C VAL A 67 -12.53 0.12 -3.86
N LEU A 68 -11.52 0.02 -4.73
CA LEU A 68 -11.52 0.65 -6.04
C LEU A 68 -12.70 0.19 -6.92
N ILE A 69 -12.93 -1.13 -7.02
CA ILE A 69 -14.03 -1.70 -7.80
C ILE A 69 -15.39 -1.24 -7.25
N LEU A 70 -15.56 -1.21 -5.92
CA LEU A 70 -16.77 -0.71 -5.29
C LEU A 70 -17.00 0.77 -5.59
N GLY A 71 -15.96 1.60 -5.52
CA GLY A 71 -16.04 3.01 -5.89
C GLY A 71 -16.50 3.20 -7.32
N PHE A 72 -15.88 2.46 -8.25
CA PHE A 72 -16.22 2.49 -9.67
C PHE A 72 -17.67 2.05 -9.94
N TYR A 73 -18.07 0.90 -9.37
CA TYR A 73 -19.41 0.35 -9.59
C TYR A 73 -20.51 1.25 -9.00
N LEU A 74 -20.27 1.81 -7.81
CA LEU A 74 -21.21 2.70 -7.13
C LEU A 74 -21.12 4.15 -7.62
N LYS A 75 -20.15 4.46 -8.51
CA LYS A 75 -19.86 5.81 -9.02
C LYS A 75 -19.54 6.82 -7.91
N ILE A 76 -18.82 6.38 -6.87
CA ILE A 76 -18.41 7.23 -5.75
C ILE A 76 -16.92 7.54 -5.89
N GLN A 77 -16.61 8.70 -6.44
CA GLN A 77 -15.24 9.11 -6.79
C GLN A 77 -14.28 9.12 -5.59
N VAL A 78 -14.76 9.46 -4.40
CA VAL A 78 -13.96 9.43 -3.16
C VAL A 78 -13.53 7.99 -2.82
N VAL A 79 -14.39 7.00 -3.07
CA VAL A 79 -14.09 5.60 -2.78
C VAL A 79 -13.09 5.05 -3.81
N GLU A 80 -13.21 5.44 -5.09
CA GLU A 80 -12.19 5.15 -6.11
C GLU A 80 -10.83 5.71 -5.71
N PHE A 81 -10.81 6.98 -5.29
CA PHE A 81 -9.59 7.64 -4.80
C PHE A 81 -8.95 6.89 -3.63
N ILE A 82 -9.72 6.49 -2.63
CA ILE A 82 -9.21 5.69 -1.50
C ILE A 82 -8.62 4.36 -1.99
N GLY A 83 -9.31 3.65 -2.88
CA GLY A 83 -8.82 2.39 -3.45
C GLY A 83 -7.50 2.57 -4.22
N ILE A 84 -7.40 3.62 -5.03
CA ILE A 84 -6.18 3.98 -5.77
C ILE A 84 -5.02 4.30 -4.81
N ILE A 85 -5.26 5.09 -3.76
CA ILE A 85 -4.21 5.46 -2.79
C ILE A 85 -3.71 4.23 -2.03
N LEU A 86 -4.61 3.36 -1.56
CA LEU A 86 -4.21 2.11 -0.89
C LEU A 86 -3.40 1.21 -1.83
N PHE A 87 -3.80 1.12 -3.10
CA PHE A 87 -3.11 0.31 -4.09
C PHE A 87 -1.73 0.88 -4.42
N ALA A 88 -1.64 2.20 -4.65
CA ALA A 88 -0.41 2.91 -4.93
C ALA A 88 0.59 2.79 -3.79
N HIS A 89 0.17 3.07 -2.55
CA HIS A 89 1.04 2.99 -1.37
C HIS A 89 1.57 1.58 -1.17
N SER A 90 0.69 0.59 -1.26
CA SER A 90 1.04 -0.82 -1.12
C SER A 90 2.05 -1.30 -2.18
N ALA A 91 1.94 -0.82 -3.42
CA ALA A 91 2.92 -1.09 -4.47
C ALA A 91 4.26 -0.36 -4.21
N MET A 92 4.20 0.93 -3.85
CA MET A 92 5.37 1.74 -3.49
C MET A 92 6.18 1.09 -2.36
N ASP A 93 5.51 0.64 -1.31
CA ASP A 93 6.15 -0.06 -0.18
C ASP A 93 6.99 -1.25 -0.65
N ARG A 94 6.45 -2.07 -1.55
CA ARG A 94 7.15 -3.26 -2.06
C ARG A 94 8.32 -2.92 -2.98
N ILE A 95 8.26 -1.79 -3.71
CA ILE A 95 9.42 -1.26 -4.46
C ILE A 95 10.57 -0.94 -3.49
N PHE A 96 10.26 -0.37 -2.32
CA PHE A 96 11.26 -0.03 -1.29
C PHE A 96 11.60 -1.19 -0.33
N GLY A 97 11.05 -2.39 -0.56
CA GLY A 97 11.33 -3.58 0.24
C GLY A 97 10.53 -3.68 1.55
N TYR A 98 9.51 -2.84 1.72
CA TYR A 98 8.50 -3.02 2.76
C TYR A 98 7.42 -4.00 2.29
N GLY A 99 6.71 -4.59 3.24
CA GLY A 99 5.69 -5.59 2.95
C GLY A 99 4.80 -5.89 4.15
N LEU A 100 3.85 -6.80 3.93
CA LEU A 100 2.97 -7.30 4.99
C LEU A 100 3.78 -7.86 6.15
N LYS A 101 3.36 -7.49 7.36
CA LYS A 101 4.03 -7.69 8.63
C LYS A 101 3.56 -8.98 9.29
N PHE A 102 4.49 -9.67 9.93
CA PHE A 102 4.17 -10.76 10.85
C PHE A 102 3.81 -10.22 12.24
N ASN A 103 3.11 -11.03 13.03
CA ASN A 103 2.57 -10.62 14.35
C ASN A 103 3.64 -10.53 15.46
N ASP A 104 4.90 -10.84 15.14
CA ASP A 104 6.04 -10.89 16.06
C ASP A 104 6.83 -9.58 16.10
N HIS A 105 7.02 -8.90 14.97
CA HIS A 105 7.78 -7.65 14.91
C HIS A 105 7.42 -6.75 13.72
N SER A 106 7.41 -5.42 13.93
CA SER A 106 7.12 -4.41 12.89
C SER A 106 8.08 -4.37 11.69
N LYS A 107 9.21 -5.07 11.79
CA LYS A 107 10.26 -5.14 10.76
C LYS A 107 10.28 -6.50 10.07
N HIS A 108 9.62 -7.51 10.64
CA HIS A 108 9.55 -8.83 10.05
C HIS A 108 8.40 -8.87 9.06
N THR A 109 8.70 -9.07 7.78
CA THR A 109 7.73 -9.04 6.70
C THR A 109 7.83 -10.29 5.84
N HIS A 110 6.83 -10.54 4.99
CA HIS A 110 6.89 -11.61 3.99
C HIS A 110 8.04 -11.47 2.97
N LEU A 111 8.64 -10.28 2.83
CA LEU A 111 9.83 -10.04 2.00
C LEU A 111 11.15 -10.22 2.78
N GLY A 112 11.06 -10.57 4.07
CA GLY A 112 12.19 -10.65 5.00
C GLY A 112 12.22 -9.51 6.00
N TRP A 113 13.37 -9.33 6.64
CA TRP A 113 13.60 -8.28 7.65
C TRP A 113 13.89 -6.93 7.00
N ALA A 114 13.00 -5.96 7.22
CA ALA A 114 13.19 -4.60 6.75
C ALA A 114 14.48 -3.98 7.33
N GLY A 115 15.29 -3.37 6.47
CA GLY A 115 16.55 -2.72 6.84
C GLY A 115 17.76 -3.66 6.96
N LYS A 116 17.62 -4.97 6.76
CA LYS A 116 18.77 -5.83 6.48
C LYS A 116 19.05 -5.77 4.98
N LYS A 117 20.30 -5.44 4.59
CA LYS A 117 20.79 -5.79 3.26
C LYS A 117 20.62 -7.30 3.13
N ASN A 118 19.81 -7.74 2.18
CA ASN A 118 19.91 -9.12 1.73
C ASN A 118 21.27 -9.23 1.04
N ASP A 119 22.27 -9.68 1.79
CA ASP A 119 23.51 -10.21 1.25
C ASP A 119 23.15 -11.58 0.62
N ILE A 120 22.63 -11.53 -0.61
CA ILE A 120 22.51 -12.67 -1.53
C ILE A 120 22.91 -12.15 -2.90
#